data_AF-U1SCD3-F1
#
_entry.id   AF-U1SCD3-F1
#
_cell.length_a   1.000
_cell.length_b   1.000
_cell.length_c   1.000
_cell.angle_alpha   90.00
_cell.angle_beta   90.00
_cell.angle_gamma   90.00
#
_symmetry.space_group_name_H-M   'P 1'
#
loop_
_entity.id
_entity.type
_entity.pdbx_description
1 polymer ?
#
loop_
_entity_poly.entity_id
_entity_poly.type
_entity_poly.pdbx_seq_one_letter_code
_entity_poly.pdbx_strand_id
1 'polypeptide(L)'
;MKLYRFTLTPQSAMGTPLVGDTLFGQLCWAVRNRFGEARLIELLEGYTTQHPFMVVSDAFPEGFLPLPTLPSTFWETKTETDRKSLKKAQWVNISDAEKSAVKFWQECALQTNFQFKKENQDQFHNTIDRQTNTTGDGQFAPYSTELTWFGAQQKFDLYVVLDENRFSLEALQIVLQDVGNIGFGRDASIGLGKFRCENPQVVNFIQTNSNCYLTLANCAPQGLGLNKEHCYYQITTRFGRHGDIQALSSNPFKKPIILAKSAAIFTPENYQPRLFLGNGLGNVSYAQPEAVHQGYTPVLNLFVDFEHKDHK
;
A
#
# COMPACT_ATOMS: atom_id res chain seq x y z
N MET A 1 12.84 -1.18 -15.69
CA MET A 1 12.25 -0.81 -14.39
C MET A 1 13.24 -1.06 -13.26
N LYS A 2 13.19 -0.25 -12.21
CA LYS A 2 13.95 -0.44 -10.96
C LYS A 2 13.03 -0.30 -9.76
N LEU A 3 13.38 -0.93 -8.64
CA LEU A 3 12.69 -0.78 -7.37
C LEU A 3 13.43 0.26 -6.51
N TYR A 4 12.70 1.28 -6.08
CA TYR A 4 13.18 2.33 -5.19
C TYR A 4 12.51 2.21 -3.82
N ARG A 5 13.28 2.47 -2.78
CA ARG A 5 12.79 2.76 -1.43
C ARG A 5 12.88 4.25 -1.17
N PHE A 6 11.82 4.83 -0.64
CA PHE A 6 11.72 6.21 -0.16
C PHE A 6 11.40 6.20 1.33
N THR A 7 11.87 7.20 2.05
CA THR A 7 11.51 7.41 3.45
C THR A 7 10.47 8.52 3.59
N LEU A 8 9.31 8.18 4.16
CA LEU A 8 8.23 9.12 4.47
C LEU A 8 8.27 9.52 5.94
N THR A 9 8.22 10.82 6.21
CA THR A 9 8.05 11.39 7.55
C THR A 9 6.70 12.09 7.63
N PRO A 10 5.70 11.58 8.36
CA PRO A 10 4.44 12.27 8.58
C PRO A 10 4.64 13.65 9.18
N GLN A 11 3.87 14.64 8.73
CA GLN A 11 3.90 16.02 9.21
C GLN A 11 2.55 16.45 9.82
N SER A 12 1.49 15.66 9.63
CA SER A 12 0.19 15.83 10.27
C SER A 12 -0.48 14.47 10.50
N ALA A 13 -1.62 14.47 11.18
CA ALA A 13 -2.46 13.28 11.31
C ALA A 13 -2.93 12.77 9.95
N MET A 14 -3.15 11.47 9.87
CA MET A 14 -3.61 10.79 8.66
C MET A 14 -5.11 10.47 8.80
N GLY A 15 -5.91 10.96 7.86
CA GLY A 15 -7.34 10.60 7.74
C GLY A 15 -7.58 9.34 6.91
N THR A 16 -6.53 8.76 6.33
CA THR A 16 -6.55 7.56 5.49
C THR A 16 -5.24 6.78 5.72
N PRO A 17 -5.27 5.44 5.88
CA PRO A 17 -4.05 4.64 5.96
C PRO A 17 -3.19 4.80 4.70
N LEU A 18 -1.86 4.83 4.86
CA LEU A 18 -0.88 4.98 3.78
C LEU A 18 -0.80 3.72 2.91
N VAL A 19 -1.76 3.57 2.00
CA VAL A 19 -1.93 2.42 1.13
C VAL A 19 -1.59 2.74 -0.31
N GLY A 20 -0.92 1.80 -0.99
CA GLY A 20 -0.27 2.04 -2.28
C GLY A 20 -1.24 2.32 -3.42
N ASP A 21 -2.40 1.68 -3.42
CA ASP A 21 -3.44 1.87 -4.43
C ASP A 21 -4.08 3.27 -4.37
N THR A 22 -4.31 3.80 -3.17
CA THR A 22 -4.73 5.20 -2.98
C THR A 22 -3.62 6.18 -3.37
N LEU A 23 -2.39 5.91 -2.95
CA LEU A 23 -1.25 6.77 -3.24
C LEU A 23 -0.98 6.86 -4.75
N PHE A 24 -1.03 5.73 -5.47
CA PHE A 24 -0.95 5.70 -6.92
C PHE A 24 -2.01 6.60 -7.58
N GLY A 25 -3.27 6.52 -7.11
CA GLY A 25 -4.34 7.38 -7.60
C GLY A 25 -4.05 8.87 -7.39
N GLN A 26 -3.53 9.25 -6.23
CA GLN A 26 -3.14 10.65 -5.95
C GLN A 26 -1.91 11.08 -6.75
N LEU A 27 -0.94 10.20 -6.99
CA LEU A 27 0.21 10.48 -7.85
C LEU A 27 -0.23 10.69 -9.30
N CYS A 28 -1.23 9.95 -9.79
CA CYS A 28 -1.81 10.22 -11.11
C CYS A 28 -2.40 11.65 -11.20
N TRP A 29 -3.12 12.09 -10.17
CA TRP A 29 -3.62 13.47 -10.11
C TRP A 29 -2.48 14.50 -10.04
N ALA A 30 -1.44 14.25 -9.23
CA ALA A 30 -0.28 15.13 -9.17
C ALA A 30 0.45 15.22 -10.52
N VAL A 31 0.60 14.10 -11.23
CA VAL A 31 1.14 14.06 -12.59
C VAL A 31 0.28 14.88 -13.55
N ARG A 32 -1.05 14.69 -13.55
CA ARG A 32 -1.97 15.47 -14.38
C ARG A 32 -1.87 16.96 -14.10
N ASN A 33 -1.84 17.35 -12.83
CA ASN A 33 -1.84 18.75 -12.43
C ASN A 33 -0.52 19.45 -12.73
N ARG A 34 0.60 18.72 -12.64
CA ARG A 34 1.94 19.27 -12.89
C ARG A 34 2.37 19.21 -14.35
N PHE A 35 2.13 18.08 -15.01
CA PHE A 35 2.64 17.81 -16.37
C PHE A 35 1.54 17.80 -17.44
N GLY A 36 0.29 17.96 -17.05
CA GLY A 36 -0.86 17.97 -17.96
C GLY A 36 -1.48 16.59 -18.18
N GLU A 37 -2.71 16.60 -18.68
CA GLU A 37 -3.52 15.40 -18.90
C GLU A 37 -2.94 14.50 -20.00
N ALA A 38 -2.46 15.07 -21.11
CA ALA A 38 -1.83 14.32 -22.19
C ALA A 38 -0.65 13.48 -21.70
N ARG A 39 0.15 14.02 -20.77
CA ARG A 39 1.28 13.31 -20.18
C ARG A 39 0.83 12.14 -19.30
N LEU A 40 -0.23 12.31 -18.52
CA LEU A 40 -0.80 11.20 -17.75
C LEU A 40 -1.32 10.10 -18.67
N ILE A 41 -2.02 10.45 -19.75
CA ILE A 41 -2.55 9.48 -20.72
C ILE A 41 -1.42 8.65 -21.33
N GLU A 42 -0.32 9.28 -21.76
CA GLU A 42 0.88 8.61 -22.27
C GLU A 42 1.48 7.64 -21.23
N LEU A 43 1.57 8.06 -19.96
CA LEU A 43 2.08 7.22 -18.87
C LEU A 43 1.16 6.04 -18.55
N LEU A 44 -0.14 6.17 -18.78
CA LEU A 44 -1.13 5.11 -18.56
C LEU A 44 -1.29 4.17 -19.77
N GLU A 45 -0.60 4.42 -20.89
CA GLU A 45 -0.63 3.53 -22.04
C GLU A 45 -0.15 2.11 -21.65
N GLY A 46 -0.98 1.10 -21.93
CA GLY A 46 -0.73 -0.29 -21.57
C GLY A 46 -0.90 -0.64 -20.08
N TYR A 47 -1.41 0.28 -19.25
CA TYR A 47 -1.52 0.04 -17.80
C TYR A 47 -2.38 -1.18 -17.46
N THR A 48 -3.43 -1.45 -18.22
CA THR A 48 -4.31 -2.63 -18.02
C THR A 48 -3.81 -3.90 -18.71
N THR A 49 -2.68 -3.83 -19.41
CA THR A 49 -2.08 -4.93 -20.17
C THR A 49 -0.65 -5.20 -19.71
N GLN A 50 -0.43 -5.26 -18.38
CA GLN A 50 0.86 -5.60 -17.75
C GLN A 50 2.01 -4.62 -18.05
N HIS A 51 1.72 -3.36 -18.41
CA HIS A 51 2.74 -2.36 -18.70
C HIS A 51 2.57 -1.09 -17.84
N PRO A 52 2.70 -1.18 -16.50
CA PRO A 52 2.63 -0.02 -15.63
C PRO A 52 3.88 0.86 -15.73
N PHE A 53 3.74 2.18 -15.76
CA PHE A 53 4.89 3.10 -15.65
C PHE A 53 5.45 3.19 -14.22
N MET A 54 4.61 2.93 -13.21
CA MET A 54 5.00 2.81 -11.81
C MET A 54 4.07 1.86 -11.05
N VAL A 55 4.59 1.25 -9.98
CA VAL A 55 3.85 0.41 -9.04
C VAL A 55 4.25 0.78 -7.62
N VAL A 56 3.27 1.12 -6.77
CA VAL A 56 3.49 1.75 -5.46
C VAL A 56 3.06 0.80 -4.33
N SER A 57 3.90 0.62 -3.32
CA SER A 57 3.57 -0.20 -2.14
C SER A 57 2.67 0.56 -1.13
N ASP A 58 2.13 -0.16 -0.16
CA ASP A 58 1.75 0.43 1.12
C ASP A 58 3.01 0.98 1.82
N ALA A 59 2.83 1.91 2.76
CA ALA A 59 3.93 2.40 3.58
C ALA A 59 4.06 1.56 4.85
N PHE A 60 5.27 1.09 5.13
CA PHE A 60 5.58 0.26 6.30
C PHE A 60 6.49 1.01 7.25
N PRO A 61 6.55 0.68 8.55
CA PRO A 61 7.53 1.29 9.45
C PRO A 61 8.95 1.19 8.88
N GLU A 62 9.73 2.28 8.96
CA GLU A 62 11.11 2.33 8.43
C GLU A 62 11.95 1.16 8.94
N GLY A 63 12.56 0.40 8.03
CA GLY A 63 13.39 -0.76 8.37
C GLY A 63 12.60 -2.05 8.63
N PHE A 64 11.29 -2.07 8.43
CA PHE A 64 10.43 -3.23 8.65
C PHE A 64 9.65 -3.65 7.42
N LEU A 65 9.32 -4.94 7.37
CA LEU A 65 8.44 -5.56 6.40
C LEU A 65 7.22 -6.15 7.09
N PRO A 66 6.07 -6.24 6.40
CA PRO A 66 4.92 -6.94 6.95
C PRO A 66 5.24 -8.44 7.06
N LEU A 67 4.76 -9.07 8.13
CA LEU A 67 4.79 -10.53 8.22
C LEU A 67 3.90 -11.14 7.14
N PRO A 68 4.39 -12.15 6.39
CA PRO A 68 3.59 -12.87 5.41
C PRO A 68 2.29 -13.42 5.99
N THR A 69 1.23 -13.36 5.19
CA THR A 69 -0.04 -14.04 5.47
C THR A 69 0.16 -15.53 5.26
N LEU A 70 0.68 -16.23 6.27
CA LEU A 70 0.85 -17.67 6.26
C LEU A 70 0.02 -18.32 7.39
N PRO A 71 -0.50 -19.54 7.19
CA PRO A 71 -1.11 -20.33 8.25
C PRO A 71 -0.18 -20.49 9.45
N SER A 72 -0.73 -20.60 10.66
CA SER A 72 0.08 -20.68 11.87
C SER A 72 1.01 -21.91 11.92
N THR A 73 0.74 -22.92 11.11
CA THR A 73 1.55 -24.14 10.97
C THR A 73 2.89 -23.91 10.27
N PHE A 74 3.06 -22.80 9.55
CA PHE A 74 4.33 -22.45 8.89
C PHE A 74 5.36 -21.84 9.84
N TRP A 75 4.93 -21.33 10.99
CA TRP A 75 5.83 -20.63 11.91
C TRP A 75 6.49 -21.64 12.84
N GLU A 76 7.81 -21.56 12.93
CA GLU A 76 8.61 -22.28 13.91
C GLU A 76 9.05 -21.33 15.01
N THR A 77 8.97 -21.79 16.25
CA THR A 77 9.45 -21.06 17.42
C THR A 77 10.54 -21.88 18.08
N LYS A 78 11.72 -21.28 18.27
CA LYS A 78 12.82 -21.90 19.04
C LYS A 78 12.57 -21.90 20.54
N THR A 79 11.58 -21.13 21.01
CA THR A 79 11.28 -20.93 22.43
C THR A 79 9.79 -21.19 22.73
N GLU A 80 9.47 -21.72 23.92
CA GLU A 80 8.09 -21.83 24.42
C GLU A 80 7.50 -20.43 24.64
N THR A 81 6.91 -19.86 23.60
CA THR A 81 6.29 -18.53 23.65
C THR A 81 4.77 -18.66 23.53
N ASP A 82 4.02 -17.83 24.27
CA ASP A 82 2.56 -17.80 24.22
C ASP A 82 2.04 -17.57 22.79
N ARG A 83 1.26 -18.51 22.24
CA ARG A 83 0.63 -18.42 20.91
C ARG A 83 -0.19 -17.14 20.71
N LYS A 84 -0.66 -16.52 21.80
CA LYS A 84 -1.43 -15.28 21.76
C LYS A 84 -0.56 -14.04 21.45
N SER A 85 0.70 -14.02 21.86
CA SER A 85 1.63 -12.92 21.54
C SER A 85 2.08 -12.99 20.08
N LEU A 86 2.36 -14.19 19.57
CA LEU A 86 2.74 -14.44 18.16
C LEU A 86 1.72 -13.88 17.15
N LYS A 87 0.42 -13.99 17.45
CA LYS A 87 -0.65 -13.44 16.58
C LYS A 87 -0.69 -11.91 16.53
N LYS A 88 -0.05 -11.21 17.47
CA LYS A 88 0.02 -9.75 17.48
C LYS A 88 1.23 -9.19 16.72
N ALA A 89 2.22 -10.03 16.42
CA ALA A 89 3.35 -9.64 15.60
C ALA A 89 2.86 -9.26 14.20
N GLN A 90 3.30 -8.11 13.70
CA GLN A 90 2.90 -7.58 12.38
C GLN A 90 4.11 -7.26 11.50
N TRP A 91 5.27 -6.99 12.11
CA TRP A 91 6.42 -6.39 11.47
C TRP A 91 7.69 -7.18 11.78
N VAL A 92 8.43 -7.56 10.75
CA VAL A 92 9.77 -8.15 10.89
C VAL A 92 10.82 -7.15 10.43
N ASN A 93 11.94 -7.05 11.16
CA ASN A 93 13.03 -6.19 10.73
C ASN A 93 13.64 -6.72 9.42
N ILE A 94 13.96 -5.83 8.48
CA ILE A 94 14.53 -6.22 7.17
C ILE A 94 15.81 -7.05 7.35
N SER A 95 16.68 -6.65 8.28
CA SER A 95 17.94 -7.36 8.48
C SER A 95 17.75 -8.78 9.05
N ASP A 96 16.70 -9.01 9.83
CA ASP A 96 16.33 -10.34 10.31
C ASP A 96 15.70 -11.16 9.18
N ALA A 97 14.87 -10.52 8.35
CA ALA A 97 14.25 -11.11 7.18
C ALA A 97 15.27 -11.58 6.13
N GLU A 98 16.39 -10.87 5.99
CA GLU A 98 17.50 -11.24 5.10
C GLU A 98 18.34 -12.41 5.66
N LYS A 99 18.49 -12.50 6.98
CA LYS A 99 19.37 -13.49 7.64
C LYS A 99 18.67 -14.79 8.02
N SER A 100 17.33 -14.77 8.09
CA SER A 100 16.55 -15.88 8.62
C SER A 100 15.55 -16.42 7.59
N ALA A 101 15.34 -17.73 7.61
CA ALA A 101 14.27 -18.36 6.83
C ALA A 101 12.89 -17.84 7.27
N VAL A 102 11.95 -17.74 6.32
CA VAL A 102 10.60 -17.17 6.54
C VAL A 102 9.90 -17.78 7.76
N LYS A 103 10.03 -19.09 7.97
CA LYS A 103 9.42 -19.79 9.11
C LYS A 103 9.80 -19.23 10.50
N PHE A 104 10.93 -18.55 10.63
CA PHE A 104 11.37 -17.92 11.87
C PHE A 104 11.01 -16.43 11.98
N TRP A 105 10.48 -15.80 10.93
CA TRP A 105 10.22 -14.36 10.92
C TRP A 105 9.25 -13.91 12.02
N GLN A 106 8.25 -14.75 12.35
CA GLN A 106 7.31 -14.43 13.42
C GLN A 106 8.00 -14.37 14.80
N GLU A 107 8.97 -15.25 15.05
CA GLU A 107 9.79 -15.22 16.27
C GLU A 107 10.70 -13.99 16.29
N CYS A 108 11.36 -13.68 15.17
CA CYS A 108 12.18 -12.46 15.05
C CYS A 108 11.35 -11.20 15.34
N ALA A 109 10.16 -11.10 14.75
CA ALA A 109 9.24 -9.98 14.97
C ALA A 109 8.84 -9.79 16.45
N LEU A 110 8.65 -10.89 17.19
CA LEU A 110 8.42 -10.82 18.63
C LEU A 110 9.64 -10.36 19.41
N GLN A 111 10.82 -10.87 19.07
CA GLN A 111 12.08 -10.53 19.74
C GLN A 111 12.44 -9.06 19.54
N THR A 112 12.20 -8.51 18.35
CA THR A 112 12.38 -7.07 18.10
C THR A 112 11.45 -6.24 18.99
N ASN A 113 10.28 -6.78 19.37
CA ASN A 113 9.26 -6.12 20.20
C ASN A 113 8.96 -4.69 19.71
N PHE A 114 8.85 -4.53 18.39
CA PHE A 114 8.68 -3.22 17.77
C PHE A 114 7.36 -2.58 18.20
N GLN A 115 7.47 -1.46 18.91
CA GLN A 115 6.31 -0.69 19.36
C GLN A 115 5.91 0.32 18.29
N PHE A 116 4.92 -0.04 17.47
CA PHE A 116 4.37 0.85 16.47
C PHE A 116 3.55 1.97 17.15
N LYS A 117 4.16 3.15 17.29
CA LYS A 117 3.56 4.30 17.99
C LYS A 117 2.51 4.95 17.10
N LYS A 118 1.27 4.52 17.26
CA LYS A 118 0.08 5.15 16.68
C LYS A 118 -0.94 5.47 17.77
N GLU A 119 -1.65 6.58 17.58
CA GLU A 119 -2.78 6.96 18.41
C GLU A 119 -3.97 7.26 17.49
N ASN A 120 -5.12 6.67 17.81
CA ASN A 120 -6.36 6.97 17.11
C ASN A 120 -7.13 8.00 17.93
N GLN A 121 -7.58 9.06 17.27
CA GLN A 121 -8.32 10.15 17.90
C GLN A 121 -9.57 10.46 17.09
N ASP A 122 -10.71 10.55 17.77
CA ASP A 122 -11.94 11.05 17.16
C ASP A 122 -11.90 12.58 17.08
N GLN A 123 -12.05 13.11 15.86
CA GLN A 123 -12.26 14.52 15.62
C GLN A 123 -13.75 14.79 15.38
N PHE A 124 -14.35 15.63 16.22
CA PHE A 124 -15.75 16.03 16.09
C PHE A 124 -15.87 17.25 15.20
N HIS A 125 -16.82 17.21 14.27
CA HIS A 125 -17.12 18.26 13.32
C HIS A 125 -18.57 18.72 13.47
N ASN A 126 -18.75 20.03 13.38
CA ASN A 126 -20.06 20.67 13.34
C ASN A 126 -20.21 21.38 12.00
N THR A 127 -21.34 21.17 11.33
CA THR A 127 -21.71 21.92 10.13
C THR A 127 -22.80 22.92 10.50
N ILE A 128 -22.49 24.22 10.40
CA ILE A 128 -23.42 25.29 10.78
C ILE A 128 -24.28 25.69 9.58
N ASP A 129 -25.60 25.62 9.72
CA ASP A 129 -26.52 26.23 8.77
C ASP A 129 -26.44 27.76 8.90
N ARG A 130 -26.09 28.44 7.82
CA ARG A 130 -25.94 29.90 7.81
C ARG A 130 -27.27 30.64 7.91
N GLN A 131 -28.41 29.99 7.65
CA GLN A 131 -29.73 30.57 7.82
C GLN A 131 -30.14 30.60 9.30
N THR A 132 -29.86 29.53 10.04
CA THR A 132 -30.25 29.40 11.45
C THR A 132 -29.13 29.73 12.44
N ASN A 133 -27.87 29.79 11.97
CA ASN A 133 -26.65 29.83 12.79
C ASN A 133 -26.55 28.68 13.80
N THR A 134 -27.16 27.53 13.52
CA THR A 134 -27.13 26.33 14.37
C THR A 134 -26.71 25.10 13.59
N THR A 135 -26.32 24.04 14.30
CA THR A 135 -26.32 22.67 13.76
C THR A 135 -27.75 22.15 13.66
N GLY A 136 -27.95 21.02 12.97
CA GLY A 136 -29.27 20.44 12.78
C GLY A 136 -29.20 18.97 12.37
N ASP A 137 -30.15 18.52 11.55
CA ASP A 137 -30.18 17.16 11.03
C ASP A 137 -29.57 17.06 9.61
N GLY A 138 -29.40 15.84 9.12
CA GLY A 138 -28.91 15.59 7.76
C GLY A 138 -27.47 16.14 7.58
N GLN A 139 -27.27 17.00 6.58
CA GLN A 139 -25.94 17.58 6.30
C GLN A 139 -25.42 18.52 7.40
N PHE A 140 -26.31 19.02 8.27
CA PHE A 140 -25.96 19.90 9.40
C PHE A 140 -25.77 19.14 10.72
N ALA A 141 -25.90 17.80 10.68
CA ALA A 141 -25.69 16.95 11.84
C ALA A 141 -24.21 16.91 12.22
N PRO A 142 -23.88 17.07 13.52
CA PRO A 142 -22.55 16.80 14.01
C PRO A 142 -22.12 15.37 13.65
N TYR A 143 -20.86 15.22 13.25
CA TYR A 143 -20.29 13.92 12.92
C TYR A 143 -18.87 13.84 13.46
N SER A 144 -18.39 12.62 13.71
CA SER A 144 -17.00 12.37 14.07
C SER A 144 -16.26 11.70 12.92
N THR A 145 -14.96 11.96 12.84
CA THR A 145 -14.07 11.20 11.98
C THR A 145 -12.84 10.76 12.73
N GLU A 146 -12.39 9.53 12.48
CA GLU A 146 -11.19 8.98 13.11
C GLU A 146 -9.93 9.51 12.41
N LEU A 147 -8.97 9.96 13.21
CA LEU A 147 -7.64 10.37 12.79
C LEU A 147 -6.61 9.40 13.35
N THR A 148 -5.53 9.18 12.60
CA THR A 148 -4.36 8.46 13.11
C THR A 148 -3.18 9.42 13.24
N TRP A 149 -2.68 9.56 14.47
CA TRP A 149 -1.40 10.21 14.75
C TRP A 149 -0.29 9.18 14.83
N PHE A 150 0.86 9.52 14.28
CA PHE A 150 2.08 8.73 14.42
C PHE A 150 3.06 9.45 15.34
N GLY A 151 3.87 8.69 16.09
CA GLY A 151 4.90 9.29 16.94
C GLY A 151 5.85 10.20 16.15
N ALA A 152 6.35 11.28 16.76
CA ALA A 152 7.13 12.31 16.06
C ALA A 152 8.41 11.81 15.35
N GLN A 153 8.95 10.67 15.78
CA GLN A 153 10.12 10.03 15.16
C GLN A 153 9.75 8.85 14.25
N GLN A 154 8.46 8.51 14.14
CA GLN A 154 7.99 7.39 13.34
C GLN A 154 8.10 7.75 11.86
N LYS A 155 8.97 7.03 11.15
CA LYS A 155 9.13 7.09 9.71
C LYS A 155 8.59 5.83 9.05
N PHE A 156 8.39 5.92 7.75
CA PHE A 156 7.89 4.82 6.93
C PHE A 156 8.74 4.63 5.69
N ASP A 157 8.93 3.38 5.29
CA ASP A 157 9.47 3.02 3.99
C ASP A 157 8.34 2.83 2.98
N LEU A 158 8.46 3.49 1.83
CA LEU A 158 7.62 3.34 0.66
C LEU A 158 8.46 2.73 -0.47
N TYR A 159 7.95 1.68 -1.10
CA TYR A 159 8.59 0.99 -2.19
C TYR A 159 7.87 1.31 -3.51
N VAL A 160 8.62 1.72 -4.52
CA VAL A 160 8.07 2.07 -5.85
C VAL A 160 8.88 1.37 -6.93
N VAL A 161 8.24 0.50 -7.71
CA VAL A 161 8.80 0.05 -8.99
C VAL A 161 8.55 1.15 -10.01
N LEU A 162 9.60 1.61 -10.68
CA LEU A 162 9.56 2.71 -11.63
C LEU A 162 10.13 2.28 -12.98
N ASP A 163 9.42 2.60 -14.06
CA ASP A 163 9.96 2.56 -15.40
C ASP A 163 10.61 3.89 -15.77
N GLU A 164 11.93 4.01 -15.51
CA GLU A 164 12.69 5.25 -15.75
C GLU A 164 12.67 5.71 -17.20
N ASN A 165 12.44 4.81 -18.17
CA ASN A 165 12.32 5.17 -19.57
C ASN A 165 11.03 5.96 -19.85
N ARG A 166 10.00 5.75 -19.05
CA ARG A 166 8.70 6.41 -19.19
C ARG A 166 8.55 7.55 -18.19
N PHE A 167 9.05 7.42 -16.97
CA PHE A 167 8.90 8.43 -15.93
C PHE A 167 10.18 8.51 -15.07
N SER A 168 10.89 9.64 -15.14
CA SER A 168 12.16 9.83 -14.44
C SER A 168 11.99 9.82 -12.92
N LEU A 169 13.04 9.41 -12.20
CA LEU A 169 13.08 9.44 -10.73
C LEU A 169 12.85 10.85 -10.18
N GLU A 170 13.42 11.87 -10.83
CA GLU A 170 13.29 13.28 -10.42
C GLU A 170 11.83 13.72 -10.49
N ALA A 171 11.13 13.39 -11.59
CA ALA A 171 9.71 13.67 -11.73
C ALA A 171 8.87 12.94 -10.66
N LEU A 172 9.19 11.68 -10.34
CA LEU A 172 8.56 10.93 -9.26
C LEU A 172 8.75 11.61 -7.89
N GLN A 173 9.97 12.05 -7.58
CA GLN A 173 10.25 12.77 -6.33
C GLN A 173 9.42 14.06 -6.23
N ILE A 174 9.31 14.81 -7.32
CA ILE A 174 8.53 16.06 -7.35
C ILE A 174 7.05 15.76 -7.07
N VAL A 175 6.44 14.78 -7.75
CA VAL A 175 5.00 14.48 -7.54
C VAL A 175 4.73 13.86 -6.18
N LEU A 176 5.65 13.07 -5.63
CA LEU A 176 5.55 12.58 -4.24
C LEU A 176 5.59 13.74 -3.24
N GLN A 177 6.48 14.71 -3.46
CA GLN A 177 6.57 15.90 -2.61
C GLN A 177 5.31 16.78 -2.74
N ASP A 178 4.73 16.90 -3.93
CA ASP A 178 3.46 17.61 -4.11
C ASP A 178 2.33 16.95 -3.33
N VAL A 179 2.17 15.62 -3.44
CA VAL A 179 1.17 14.88 -2.67
C VAL A 179 1.40 15.06 -1.16
N GLY A 180 2.65 14.98 -0.70
CA GLY A 180 3.00 15.19 0.70
C GLY A 180 2.74 16.61 1.22
N ASN A 181 2.89 17.63 0.38
CA ASN A 181 2.64 19.03 0.73
C ASN A 181 1.14 19.37 0.76
N ILE A 182 0.39 18.85 -0.21
CA ILE A 182 -1.06 19.05 -0.34
C ILE A 182 -1.80 18.26 0.76
N GLY A 183 -1.39 17.02 0.98
CA GLY A 183 -2.01 16.09 1.91
C GLY A 183 -2.53 14.83 1.22
N PHE A 184 -2.24 13.67 1.80
CA PHE A 184 -2.68 12.36 1.33
C PHE A 184 -4.05 11.97 1.89
N GLY A 185 -4.88 11.39 1.01
CA GLY A 185 -6.17 10.81 1.37
C GLY A 185 -7.24 11.83 1.76
N ARG A 186 -8.15 11.40 2.64
CA ARG A 186 -9.29 12.18 3.12
C ARG A 186 -8.83 13.42 3.88
N ASP A 187 -9.56 14.53 3.68
CA ASP A 187 -9.43 15.78 4.44
C ASP A 187 -8.06 16.46 4.34
N ALA A 188 -7.36 16.21 3.23
CA ALA A 188 -6.18 16.97 2.83
C ALA A 188 -6.45 18.49 2.79
N SER A 189 -7.66 18.91 2.39
CA SER A 189 -8.07 20.31 2.33
C SER A 189 -8.10 21.02 3.68
N ILE A 190 -8.20 20.29 4.79
CA ILE A 190 -8.11 20.84 6.16
C ILE A 190 -6.79 20.50 6.84
N GLY A 191 -5.78 20.07 6.08
CA GLY A 191 -4.41 19.91 6.53
C GLY A 191 -4.00 18.50 6.95
N LEU A 192 -4.84 17.48 6.74
CA LEU A 192 -4.47 16.09 7.03
C LEU A 192 -3.56 15.49 5.96
N GLY A 193 -2.92 14.39 6.32
CA GLY A 193 -2.19 13.53 5.37
C GLY A 193 -0.86 14.09 4.90
N LYS A 194 -0.32 15.13 5.54
CA LYS A 194 0.93 15.74 5.09
C LYS A 194 2.12 14.86 5.45
N PHE A 195 3.08 14.77 4.54
CA PHE A 195 4.34 14.05 4.78
C PHE A 195 5.48 14.67 3.98
N ARG A 196 6.70 14.41 4.43
CA ARG A 196 7.93 14.66 3.67
C ARG A 196 8.45 13.35 3.09
N CYS A 197 8.94 13.36 1.85
CA CYS A 197 9.48 12.18 1.19
C CYS A 197 10.93 12.43 0.77
N GLU A 198 11.86 11.62 1.25
CA GLU A 198 13.31 11.81 1.04
C GLU A 198 14.02 10.49 0.72
N ASN A 199 15.30 10.59 0.35
CA ASN A 199 16.25 9.49 0.26
C ASN A 199 15.84 8.34 -0.70
N PRO A 200 15.60 8.60 -1.99
CA PRO A 200 15.40 7.52 -2.94
C PRO A 200 16.64 6.62 -2.99
N GLN A 201 16.46 5.33 -2.75
CA GLN A 201 17.52 4.34 -2.84
C GLN A 201 17.07 3.18 -3.70
N VAL A 202 17.90 2.79 -4.68
CA VAL A 202 17.66 1.56 -5.43
C VAL A 202 17.83 0.39 -4.47
N VAL A 203 16.82 -0.48 -4.41
CA VAL A 203 16.85 -1.69 -3.58
C VAL A 203 16.54 -2.90 -4.43
N ASN A 204 17.11 -4.04 -4.06
CA ASN A 204 16.80 -5.32 -4.67
C ASN A 204 16.61 -6.34 -3.55
N PHE A 205 15.44 -6.98 -3.51
CA PHE A 205 15.13 -7.96 -2.49
C PHE A 205 14.82 -9.31 -3.14
N ILE A 206 15.85 -10.15 -3.17
CA ILE A 206 15.78 -11.51 -3.69
C ILE A 206 16.50 -12.42 -2.69
N GLN A 207 15.76 -13.30 -2.04
CA GLN A 207 16.35 -14.35 -1.23
C GLN A 207 16.94 -15.47 -2.10
N THR A 208 17.94 -16.15 -1.58
CA THR A 208 18.49 -17.36 -2.21
C THR A 208 17.40 -18.41 -2.41
N ASN A 209 17.37 -19.06 -3.58
CA ASN A 209 16.40 -20.09 -3.96
C ASN A 209 14.94 -19.65 -3.88
N SER A 210 14.65 -18.36 -4.03
CA SER A 210 13.29 -17.83 -4.02
C SER A 210 12.34 -18.64 -4.91
N ASN A 211 11.13 -18.90 -4.41
CA ASN A 211 10.10 -19.68 -5.08
C ASN A 211 8.72 -19.01 -5.06
N CYS A 212 8.55 -17.91 -4.31
CA CYS A 212 7.30 -17.18 -4.22
C CYS A 212 7.53 -15.67 -4.10
N TYR A 213 6.43 -14.91 -4.17
CA TYR A 213 6.41 -13.47 -4.04
C TYR A 213 5.64 -13.04 -2.79
N LEU A 214 6.24 -12.17 -1.97
CA LEU A 214 5.55 -11.44 -0.91
C LEU A 214 5.09 -10.07 -1.43
N THR A 215 3.79 -9.79 -1.36
CA THR A 215 3.24 -8.52 -1.85
C THR A 215 3.39 -7.39 -0.84
N LEU A 216 3.68 -6.19 -1.34
CA LEU A 216 3.84 -4.98 -0.54
C LEU A 216 2.65 -4.00 -0.68
N ALA A 217 1.59 -4.38 -1.37
CA ALA A 217 0.36 -3.60 -1.56
C ALA A 217 -0.79 -4.56 -1.86
N ASN A 218 -2.01 -4.02 -1.88
CA ASN A 218 -3.15 -4.76 -2.39
C ASN A 218 -2.92 -5.18 -3.85
N CYS A 219 -3.33 -6.41 -4.17
CA CYS A 219 -3.02 -7.06 -5.43
C CYS A 219 -4.28 -7.61 -6.09
N ALA A 220 -4.33 -7.53 -7.42
CA ALA A 220 -5.30 -8.21 -8.27
C ALA A 220 -4.59 -9.36 -9.00
N PRO A 221 -4.57 -10.59 -8.43
CA PRO A 221 -3.68 -11.67 -8.87
C PRO A 221 -4.22 -12.52 -10.03
N GLN A 222 -5.36 -12.15 -10.63
CA GLN A 222 -6.03 -12.97 -11.65
C GLN A 222 -5.19 -13.18 -12.91
N GLY A 223 -5.27 -14.39 -13.49
CA GLY A 223 -4.67 -14.69 -14.80
C GLY A 223 -3.14 -14.72 -14.83
N LEU A 224 -2.47 -14.84 -13.68
CA LEU A 224 -1.00 -14.76 -13.59
C LEU A 224 -0.27 -16.11 -13.52
N GLY A 225 -0.96 -17.24 -13.75
CA GLY A 225 -0.35 -18.58 -13.68
C GLY A 225 0.14 -18.94 -12.28
N LEU A 226 -0.68 -18.68 -11.27
CA LEU A 226 -0.34 -18.90 -9.86
C LEU A 226 -0.88 -20.25 -9.38
N ASN A 227 -0.04 -20.99 -8.63
CA ASN A 227 -0.41 -22.23 -7.98
C ASN A 227 -1.30 -21.93 -6.76
N LYS A 228 -2.60 -22.15 -6.92
CA LYS A 228 -3.61 -21.85 -5.89
C LYS A 228 -3.34 -22.54 -4.55
N GLU A 229 -2.76 -23.74 -4.56
CA GLU A 229 -2.47 -24.52 -3.35
C GLU A 229 -1.37 -23.90 -2.47
N HIS A 230 -0.55 -23.03 -3.06
CA HIS A 230 0.57 -22.35 -2.42
C HIS A 230 0.44 -20.83 -2.49
N CYS A 231 -0.81 -20.34 -2.59
CA CYS A 231 -1.13 -18.92 -2.47
C CYS A 231 -1.89 -18.65 -1.17
N TYR A 232 -1.39 -17.72 -0.37
CA TYR A 232 -1.97 -17.39 0.94
C TYR A 232 -2.18 -15.88 1.04
N TYR A 233 -3.44 -15.47 1.20
CA TYR A 233 -3.82 -14.07 1.23
C TYR A 233 -5.13 -13.86 1.97
N GLN A 234 -5.32 -12.64 2.47
CA GLN A 234 -6.63 -12.14 2.89
C GLN A 234 -7.23 -11.28 1.79
N ILE A 235 -8.55 -11.14 1.77
CA ILE A 235 -9.24 -10.28 0.82
C ILE A 235 -9.64 -8.94 1.47
N THR A 236 -9.80 -7.92 0.63
CA THR A 236 -10.37 -6.63 1.00
C THR A 236 -11.23 -6.10 -0.15
N THR A 237 -12.26 -5.33 0.19
CA THR A 237 -13.08 -4.62 -0.80
C THR A 237 -12.75 -3.13 -0.74
N ARG A 238 -12.33 -2.55 -1.86
CA ARG A 238 -12.09 -1.12 -2.00
C ARG A 238 -13.32 -0.42 -2.51
N PHE A 239 -13.85 0.50 -1.70
CA PHE A 239 -14.89 1.46 -2.10
C PHE A 239 -14.22 2.78 -2.44
N GLY A 240 -13.80 2.92 -3.70
CA GLY A 240 -13.07 4.09 -4.14
C GLY A 240 -13.96 5.32 -4.30
N ARG A 241 -13.41 6.49 -3.99
CA ARG A 241 -13.91 7.79 -4.44
C ARG A 241 -12.87 8.40 -5.38
N HIS A 242 -13.32 9.15 -6.37
CA HIS A 242 -12.42 9.96 -7.19
C HIS A 242 -11.80 11.09 -6.38
N GLY A 243 -10.61 11.53 -6.82
CA GLY A 243 -9.91 12.69 -6.26
C GLY A 243 -10.18 13.96 -7.08
N ASP A 244 -9.68 15.08 -6.56
CA ASP A 244 -9.64 16.38 -7.27
C ASP A 244 -11.02 16.81 -7.83
N ILE A 245 -11.06 17.46 -8.99
CA ILE A 245 -12.27 17.97 -9.65
C ILE A 245 -13.35 16.88 -9.83
N GLN A 246 -12.94 15.62 -9.98
CA GLN A 246 -13.88 14.51 -10.16
C GLN A 246 -14.55 14.11 -8.82
N ALA A 247 -13.96 14.44 -7.67
CA ALA A 247 -14.59 14.29 -6.36
C ALA A 247 -15.82 15.21 -6.16
N LEU A 248 -15.92 16.27 -6.98
CA LEU A 248 -17.02 17.25 -7.01
C LEU A 248 -18.06 16.94 -8.09
N SER A 249 -17.89 15.86 -8.86
CA SER A 249 -18.85 15.44 -9.88
C SER A 249 -20.15 14.91 -9.29
N SER A 250 -21.19 14.77 -10.12
CA SER A 250 -22.49 14.20 -9.70
C SER A 250 -22.40 12.75 -9.25
N ASN A 251 -21.38 12.00 -9.69
CA ASN A 251 -21.11 10.64 -9.24
C ASN A 251 -19.60 10.46 -8.96
N PRO A 252 -19.16 10.80 -7.73
CA PRO A 252 -17.74 10.74 -7.38
C PRO A 252 -17.28 9.32 -7.01
N PHE A 253 -18.17 8.33 -7.03
CA PHE A 253 -17.87 6.98 -6.56
C PHE A 253 -17.35 6.06 -7.67
N LYS A 254 -16.39 5.21 -7.32
CA LYS A 254 -15.88 4.12 -8.15
C LYS A 254 -16.63 2.84 -7.85
N LYS A 255 -16.58 1.88 -8.79
CA LYS A 255 -17.10 0.53 -8.58
C LYS A 255 -16.32 -0.14 -7.45
N PRO A 256 -16.98 -0.92 -6.57
CA PRO A 256 -16.27 -1.75 -5.59
C PRO A 256 -15.35 -2.75 -6.28
N ILE A 257 -14.13 -2.90 -5.76
CA ILE A 257 -13.11 -3.83 -6.29
C ILE A 257 -12.67 -4.76 -5.16
N ILE A 258 -12.61 -6.06 -5.44
CA ILE A 258 -12.06 -7.06 -4.52
C ILE A 258 -10.58 -7.26 -4.85
N LEU A 259 -9.73 -7.15 -3.83
CA LEU A 259 -8.28 -7.31 -3.94
C LEU A 259 -7.77 -8.28 -2.87
N ALA A 260 -6.65 -8.94 -3.13
CA ALA A 260 -5.84 -9.55 -2.09
C ALA A 260 -5.11 -8.45 -1.31
N LYS A 261 -5.06 -8.53 0.01
CA LYS A 261 -4.33 -7.57 0.86
C LYS A 261 -2.81 -7.65 0.63
N SER A 262 -2.09 -6.61 1.05
CA SER A 262 -0.65 -6.67 1.23
C SER A 262 -0.24 -7.80 2.19
N ALA A 263 1.04 -8.17 2.12
CA ALA A 263 1.61 -9.32 2.80
C ALA A 263 1.05 -10.68 2.33
N ALA A 264 0.49 -10.75 1.12
CA ALA A 264 0.10 -12.01 0.51
C ALA A 264 1.34 -12.77 0.01
N ILE A 265 1.27 -14.10 0.07
CA ILE A 265 2.22 -15.00 -0.58
C ILE A 265 1.58 -15.54 -1.86
N PHE A 266 2.23 -15.31 -2.99
CA PHE A 266 1.82 -15.87 -4.28
C PHE A 266 2.95 -16.70 -4.88
N THR A 267 2.64 -17.96 -5.17
CA THR A 267 3.59 -18.92 -5.76
C THR A 267 3.22 -19.15 -7.22
N PRO A 268 4.08 -18.80 -8.19
CA PRO A 268 3.83 -19.08 -9.60
C PRO A 268 4.03 -20.57 -9.90
N GLU A 269 3.42 -21.07 -10.98
CA GLU A 269 3.70 -22.42 -11.51
C GLU A 269 5.15 -22.53 -11.98
N ASN A 270 5.69 -21.46 -12.57
CA ASN A 270 7.08 -21.36 -13.01
C ASN A 270 7.70 -20.09 -12.41
N TYR A 271 8.57 -20.25 -11.42
CA TYR A 271 9.19 -19.13 -10.74
C TYR A 271 10.21 -18.39 -11.63
N GLN A 272 10.15 -17.07 -11.61
CA GLN A 272 11.14 -16.15 -12.16
C GLN A 272 11.21 -14.91 -11.28
N PRO A 273 12.41 -14.35 -10.97
CA PRO A 273 12.47 -13.12 -10.20
C PRO A 273 11.69 -11.97 -10.86
N ARG A 274 10.88 -11.27 -10.08
CA ARG A 274 10.08 -10.12 -10.54
C ARG A 274 10.15 -8.97 -9.55
N LEU A 275 9.94 -7.75 -10.06
CA LEU A 275 9.85 -6.53 -9.23
C LEU A 275 8.41 -6.25 -8.77
N PHE A 276 7.42 -6.71 -9.53
CA PHE A 276 6.01 -6.54 -9.21
C PHE A 276 5.16 -7.74 -9.65
N LEU A 277 3.96 -7.84 -9.08
CA LEU A 277 2.90 -8.78 -9.44
C LEU A 277 1.56 -8.03 -9.50
N GLY A 278 0.52 -8.67 -10.02
CA GLY A 278 -0.84 -8.13 -10.03
C GLY A 278 -1.25 -7.58 -11.39
N ASN A 279 -2.38 -6.88 -11.45
CA ASN A 279 -2.95 -6.33 -12.69
C ASN A 279 -3.41 -4.89 -12.52
N GLY A 280 -3.28 -4.10 -13.57
CA GLY A 280 -3.90 -2.78 -13.69
C GLY A 280 -5.37 -2.95 -14.05
N LEU A 281 -6.25 -2.32 -13.29
CA LEU A 281 -7.68 -2.48 -13.46
C LEU A 281 -8.26 -1.26 -14.18
N GLY A 282 -8.93 -1.48 -15.30
CA GLY A 282 -9.73 -0.47 -16.00
C GLY A 282 -11.22 -0.60 -15.73
N ASN A 283 -12.03 0.27 -16.33
CA ASN A 283 -13.49 0.26 -16.20
C ASN A 283 -13.97 0.30 -14.72
N VAL A 284 -13.20 1.01 -13.87
CA VAL A 284 -13.46 1.09 -12.43
C VAL A 284 -14.41 2.22 -12.05
N SER A 285 -14.83 3.05 -13.01
CA SER A 285 -15.83 4.10 -12.79
C SER A 285 -16.77 4.23 -13.98
N TYR A 286 -18.04 4.51 -13.70
CA TYR A 286 -19.02 4.89 -14.72
C TYR A 286 -18.86 6.36 -15.15
N ALA A 287 -18.39 7.22 -14.25
CA ALA A 287 -18.25 8.67 -14.49
C ALA A 287 -16.95 9.04 -15.21
N GLN A 288 -15.95 8.15 -15.19
CA GLN A 288 -14.66 8.35 -15.84
C GLN A 288 -14.18 7.00 -16.42
N PRO A 289 -14.52 6.67 -17.67
CA PRO A 289 -14.18 5.40 -18.31
C PRO A 289 -12.67 5.10 -18.35
N GLU A 290 -11.85 6.14 -18.45
CA GLU A 290 -10.38 6.08 -18.52
C GLU A 290 -9.74 5.88 -17.15
N ALA A 291 -10.53 5.92 -16.07
CA ALA A 291 -10.01 5.72 -14.72
C ALA A 291 -9.42 4.31 -14.60
N VAL A 292 -8.21 4.26 -14.03
CA VAL A 292 -7.54 3.03 -13.65
C VAL A 292 -7.46 2.89 -12.13
N HIS A 293 -7.23 1.67 -11.68
CA HIS A 293 -6.89 1.35 -10.30
C HIS A 293 -5.67 0.44 -10.26
N GLN A 294 -4.76 0.71 -9.33
CA GLN A 294 -3.60 -0.13 -9.12
C GLN A 294 -4.02 -1.42 -8.40
N GLY A 295 -4.10 -2.51 -9.15
CA GLY A 295 -4.04 -3.87 -8.59
C GLY A 295 -2.66 -4.50 -8.75
N TYR A 296 -1.64 -3.70 -9.08
CA TYR A 296 -0.24 -4.08 -9.05
C TYR A 296 0.36 -3.87 -7.66
N THR A 297 1.39 -4.63 -7.34
CA THR A 297 2.11 -4.54 -6.07
C THR A 297 3.61 -4.78 -6.29
N PRO A 298 4.51 -3.98 -5.68
CA PRO A 298 5.92 -4.35 -5.61
C PRO A 298 6.03 -5.65 -4.81
N VAL A 299 6.97 -6.52 -5.19
CA VAL A 299 7.15 -7.81 -4.52
C VAL A 299 8.55 -7.99 -4.00
N LEU A 300 8.65 -8.73 -2.90
CA LEU A 300 9.89 -9.32 -2.45
C LEU A 300 9.93 -10.77 -2.92
N ASN A 301 11.06 -11.19 -3.50
CA ASN A 301 11.25 -12.58 -3.92
C ASN A 301 11.75 -13.36 -2.71
N LEU A 302 10.94 -14.31 -2.24
CA LEU A 302 11.19 -15.08 -1.03
C LEU A 302 11.30 -16.57 -1.33
N PHE A 303 12.00 -17.28 -0.44
CA PHE A 303 11.91 -18.72 -0.35
C PHE A 303 10.99 -19.11 0.82
N VAL A 304 9.96 -19.90 0.53
CA VAL A 304 9.10 -20.53 1.53
C VAL A 304 9.15 -22.04 1.32
N ASP A 305 9.48 -22.77 2.38
CA ASP A 305 9.41 -24.23 2.40
C ASP A 305 7.95 -24.67 2.58
N PHE A 306 7.35 -25.17 1.49
CA PHE A 306 5.98 -25.67 1.47
C PHE A 306 5.87 -27.18 1.75
N GLU A 307 6.98 -27.94 1.78
CA GLU A 307 6.96 -29.41 1.97
C GLU A 307 6.45 -29.79 3.37
N HIS A 308 6.54 -28.88 4.34
CA HIS A 308 5.93 -29.04 5.67
C HIS A 308 4.39 -29.13 5.65
N LYS A 309 3.73 -28.87 4.51
CA LYS A 309 2.28 -29.02 4.32
C LYS A 309 1.84 -30.50 4.21
N ASP A 310 2.70 -31.38 3.72
CA ASP A 310 2.31 -32.76 3.33
C ASP A 310 2.52 -33.80 4.44
N HIS A 311 3.07 -33.40 5.60
CA HIS A 311 3.44 -34.32 6.69
C HIS A 311 2.51 -34.30 7.91
N LYS A 312 1.30 -33.72 7.81
CA LYS A 312 0.29 -33.78 8.89
C LYS A 312 -1.13 -34.01 8.40
#